data_AF-A0A3P6EG17-F1
#
_entry.id   AF-A0A3P6EG17-F1
#
_cell.length_a   1.000
_cell.length_b   1.000
_cell.length_c   1.000
_cell.angle_alpha   90.00
_cell.angle_beta   90.00
_cell.angle_gamma   90.00
#
_symmetry.space_group_name_H-M   'P 1'
#
loop_
_entity.id
_entity.type
_entity.pdbx_description
1 polymer ?
#
loop_
_entity_poly.entity_id
_entity_poly.type
_entity_poly.pdbx_seq_one_letter_code
_entity_poly.pdbx_strand_id
1 'polypeptide(L)'
;MRPILLPDPPTLSTGVPEIFEQGGSQNVVRRAVVIGNGFPGSENQCIGLARALGLAQNHLLYLAKNKIAIVTTCIACVEVVLFDEEELLETGLRTFDNLKFWNNIGFEQWFLRVTRPKGGINEWLHWLPVGFHKKLDFILRHLYLYSRLMLGSKQSKYIASENGGSVGLSSILEADVKSIVSMARDTYEKDGPLVVIACGRDTVSIASSIRRLASENVFVVQIQHPRSHLNRFDMVITPRHDYYPLTLEAQEQVPRFMRGWITPREPPQDHVVLTAGALHGIDYATLRKSASAWHDEFAALPKPLVVVNVGWPRRNCRYGANLAKELTDALLSVLDSCGSVRIALSYRTPEKVSRVLFKELGDNPKVFIWNGQEPNPYMGHLAWGDAFVVTADSVSLISEACSTGKPVYVIGADHCKWKIADFHKSLRERGVVRPFTGFEDMSESWSYPPLNDTAEAAMRVRSALAARGWSLRS
;
A
#
# COMPACT_ATOMS: atom_id res chain seq x y z
N MET A 1 -7.29 -73.15 -33.32
CA MET A 1 -7.07 -72.75 -31.92
C MET A 1 -7.79 -71.44 -31.70
N ARG A 2 -8.81 -71.43 -30.82
CA ARG A 2 -9.58 -70.21 -30.50
C ARG A 2 -8.75 -69.35 -29.53
N PRO A 3 -8.69 -68.02 -29.70
CA PRO A 3 -7.99 -67.13 -28.76
C PRO A 3 -8.64 -67.18 -27.38
N ILE A 4 -7.81 -67.31 -26.35
CA ILE A 4 -8.20 -67.29 -24.94
C ILE A 4 -8.49 -65.83 -24.55
N LEU A 5 -9.73 -65.55 -24.15
CA LEU A 5 -10.14 -64.28 -23.55
C LEU A 5 -9.77 -64.29 -22.06
N LEU A 6 -8.92 -63.35 -21.64
CA LEU A 6 -8.64 -63.11 -20.23
C LEU A 6 -9.81 -62.33 -19.60
N PRO A 7 -10.21 -62.65 -18.35
CA PRO A 7 -11.28 -61.95 -17.66
C PRO A 7 -10.87 -60.53 -17.24
N ASP A 8 -11.84 -59.61 -17.22
CA ASP A 8 -11.66 -58.23 -16.77
C ASP A 8 -11.18 -58.15 -15.30
N PRO A 9 -10.32 -57.18 -14.96
CA PRO A 9 -9.82 -57.02 -13.59
C PRO A 9 -10.94 -56.59 -12.62
N PRO A 10 -10.87 -57.03 -11.35
CA PRO A 10 -11.90 -56.74 -10.35
C PRO A 10 -11.93 -55.25 -9.99
N THR A 11 -13.14 -54.72 -9.87
CA THR A 11 -13.43 -53.40 -9.32
C THR A 11 -12.97 -53.32 -7.85
N LEU A 12 -11.84 -52.65 -7.61
CA LEU A 12 -11.39 -52.28 -6.26
C LEU A 12 -12.21 -51.07 -5.77
N SER A 13 -13.32 -51.38 -5.10
CA SER A 13 -13.85 -50.51 -4.06
C SER A 13 -12.95 -50.64 -2.84
N THR A 14 -12.13 -49.62 -2.60
CA THR A 14 -11.51 -49.40 -1.28
C THR A 14 -11.72 -47.95 -0.94
N GLY A 15 -12.81 -47.70 -0.20
CA GLY A 15 -13.06 -46.44 0.47
C GLY A 15 -11.83 -46.05 1.28
N VAL A 16 -11.31 -44.87 1.00
CA VAL A 16 -10.41 -44.18 1.92
C VAL A 16 -11.23 -43.86 3.16
N PRO A 17 -10.75 -44.16 4.38
CA PRO A 17 -11.47 -43.77 5.59
C PRO A 17 -11.68 -42.26 5.59
N GLU A 18 -12.92 -41.81 5.79
CA GLU A 18 -13.36 -40.42 5.97
C GLU A 18 -12.78 -39.74 7.24
N ILE A 19 -11.59 -40.13 7.69
CA ILE A 19 -10.97 -39.67 8.93
C ILE A 19 -9.88 -38.61 8.66
N PHE A 20 -9.46 -38.41 7.40
CA PHE A 20 -8.43 -37.41 7.04
C PHE A 20 -8.95 -36.12 6.38
N GLU A 21 -10.23 -36.00 6.05
CA GLU A 21 -10.76 -34.74 5.46
C GLU A 21 -11.26 -33.73 6.50
N GLN A 22 -11.52 -34.13 7.75
CA GLN A 22 -12.02 -33.19 8.77
C GLN A 22 -10.93 -32.36 9.46
N GLY A 23 -9.64 -32.63 9.25
CA GLY A 23 -8.53 -31.88 9.85
C GLY A 23 -7.82 -30.89 8.91
N GLY A 24 -8.17 -30.86 7.62
CA GLY A 24 -7.40 -30.14 6.59
C GLY A 24 -7.74 -28.65 6.43
N SER A 25 -8.86 -28.16 6.99
CA SER A 25 -9.33 -26.79 6.79
C SER A 25 -8.78 -25.78 7.81
N GLN A 26 -8.55 -26.20 9.05
CA GLN A 26 -8.26 -25.29 10.17
C GLN A 26 -6.90 -24.56 10.07
N ASN A 27 -5.96 -25.10 9.30
CA ASN A 27 -4.59 -24.56 9.19
C ASN A 27 -4.32 -23.84 7.87
N VAL A 28 -5.35 -23.65 7.03
CA VAL A 28 -5.20 -22.97 5.75
C VAL A 28 -5.62 -21.52 5.89
N VAL A 29 -4.70 -20.60 5.64
CA VAL A 29 -4.97 -19.16 5.56
C VAL A 29 -5.65 -18.90 4.21
N ARG A 30 -6.90 -18.43 4.27
CA ARG A 30 -7.71 -18.07 3.08
C ARG A 30 -8.17 -16.63 3.05
N ARG A 31 -7.81 -15.86 4.07
CA ARG A 31 -8.42 -14.57 4.30
C ARG A 31 -7.47 -13.59 4.93
N ALA A 32 -7.65 -12.33 4.54
CA ALA A 32 -6.85 -11.22 4.99
C ALA A 32 -7.70 -10.01 5.37
N VAL A 33 -7.33 -9.34 6.45
CA VAL A 33 -7.80 -7.99 6.77
C VAL A 33 -6.67 -7.02 6.49
N VAL A 34 -6.91 -6.08 5.58
CA VAL A 34 -6.02 -4.93 5.35
C VAL A 34 -6.50 -3.76 6.19
N ILE A 35 -5.60 -3.22 7.01
CA ILE A 35 -5.84 -2.02 7.81
C ILE A 35 -5.04 -0.87 7.21
N GLY A 36 -5.74 0.02 6.50
CA GLY A 36 -5.20 1.24 5.91
C GLY A 36 -5.21 2.42 6.88
N ASN A 37 -4.42 3.44 6.55
CA ASN A 37 -4.35 4.69 7.30
C ASN A 37 -4.90 5.90 6.50
N GLY A 38 -5.54 5.66 5.35
CA GLY A 38 -6.04 6.71 4.47
C GLY A 38 -5.00 7.34 3.55
N PHE A 39 -3.75 6.88 3.57
CA PHE A 39 -2.72 7.34 2.65
C PHE A 39 -2.46 6.29 1.54
N PRO A 40 -2.63 6.64 0.25
CA PRO A 40 -2.48 5.69 -0.86
C PRO A 40 -1.16 4.90 -0.83
N GLY A 41 -0.03 5.57 -0.57
CA GLY A 41 1.27 4.88 -0.51
C GLY A 41 1.43 3.88 0.65
N SER A 42 0.64 3.98 1.72
CA SER A 42 0.61 2.96 2.79
C SER A 42 -0.40 1.86 2.48
N GLU A 43 -1.55 2.21 1.90
CA GLU A 43 -2.57 1.24 1.52
C GLU A 43 -2.06 0.33 0.38
N ASN A 44 -1.34 0.88 -0.60
CA ASN A 44 -0.68 0.14 -1.68
C ASN A 44 0.36 -0.86 -1.17
N GLN A 45 1.05 -0.55 -0.06
CA GLN A 45 1.99 -1.50 0.56
C GLN A 45 1.26 -2.73 1.10
N CYS A 46 0.13 -2.52 1.79
CA CYS A 46 -0.69 -3.64 2.28
C CYS A 46 -1.26 -4.48 1.14
N ILE A 47 -1.80 -3.82 0.12
CA ILE A 47 -2.41 -4.47 -1.05
C ILE A 47 -1.35 -5.26 -1.82
N GLY A 48 -0.16 -4.68 -2.03
CA GLY A 48 0.97 -5.35 -2.67
C GLY A 48 1.37 -6.63 -1.95
N LEU A 49 1.49 -6.57 -0.61
CA LEU A 49 1.79 -7.77 0.19
C LEU A 49 0.66 -8.79 0.13
N ALA A 50 -0.60 -8.36 0.27
CA ALA A 50 -1.75 -9.27 0.19
C ALA A 50 -1.79 -10.02 -1.16
N ARG A 51 -1.53 -9.31 -2.27
CA ARG A 51 -1.44 -9.89 -3.61
C ARG A 51 -0.30 -10.89 -3.72
N ALA A 52 0.90 -10.56 -3.24
CA ALA A 52 2.05 -11.46 -3.26
C ALA A 52 1.85 -12.73 -2.38
N LEU A 53 0.98 -12.64 -1.37
CA LEU A 53 0.55 -13.79 -0.56
C LEU A 53 -0.53 -14.64 -1.23
N GLY A 54 -1.07 -14.22 -2.38
CA GLY A 54 -2.22 -14.88 -3.02
C GLY A 54 -3.54 -14.60 -2.31
N LEU A 55 -3.58 -13.63 -1.40
CA LEU A 55 -4.74 -13.27 -0.58
C LEU A 55 -5.55 -12.10 -1.19
N ALA A 56 -5.26 -11.74 -2.43
CA ALA A 56 -6.01 -10.75 -3.19
C ALA A 56 -6.28 -11.29 -4.60
N GLN A 57 -7.49 -11.78 -4.85
CA GLN A 57 -8.01 -12.02 -6.20
C GLN A 57 -9.18 -11.09 -6.48
N ASN A 58 -9.10 -10.31 -7.57
CA ASN A 58 -10.08 -9.46 -8.28
C ASN A 58 -11.15 -8.63 -7.50
N HIS A 59 -11.43 -8.89 -6.23
CA HIS A 59 -12.49 -8.32 -5.44
C HIS A 59 -11.93 -7.90 -4.07
N LEU A 60 -11.89 -6.59 -3.84
CA LEU A 60 -11.74 -6.04 -2.49
C LEU A 60 -13.15 -5.82 -1.96
N LEU A 61 -13.51 -6.46 -0.85
CA LEU A 61 -14.78 -6.19 -0.18
C LEU A 61 -14.60 -4.95 0.70
N TYR A 62 -15.25 -3.87 0.29
CA TYR A 62 -15.40 -2.66 1.08
C TYR A 62 -16.69 -2.79 1.88
N LEU A 63 -16.56 -2.96 3.19
CA LEU A 63 -17.71 -2.83 4.06
C LEU A 63 -17.96 -1.34 4.33
N ALA A 64 -19.15 -0.86 3.95
CA ALA A 64 -19.71 0.41 4.38
C ALA A 64 -20.75 0.15 5.47
N LYS A 65 -20.99 1.12 6.36
CA LYS A 65 -22.13 1.03 7.31
C LYS A 65 -23.42 0.93 6.49
N ASN A 66 -24.00 -0.28 6.44
CA ASN A 66 -25.23 -0.69 5.76
C ASN A 66 -25.17 -0.91 4.23
N LYS A 67 -23.99 -0.99 3.60
CA LYS A 67 -23.85 -1.39 2.19
C LYS A 67 -22.59 -2.23 1.98
N ILE A 68 -22.67 -3.26 1.14
CA ILE A 68 -21.49 -3.98 0.63
C ILE A 68 -21.09 -3.28 -0.68
N ALA A 69 -19.88 -2.72 -0.72
CA ALA A 69 -19.26 -2.30 -1.96
C ALA A 69 -18.35 -3.43 -2.45
N ILE A 70 -18.69 -4.00 -3.60
CA ILE A 70 -17.78 -4.87 -4.35
C ILE A 70 -16.98 -3.95 -5.25
N VAL A 71 -15.67 -3.86 -5.00
CA VAL A 71 -14.76 -3.24 -5.96
C VAL A 71 -14.14 -4.37 -6.76
N THR A 72 -14.71 -4.59 -7.95
CA THR A 72 -14.07 -5.33 -9.02
C THR A 72 -12.92 -4.48 -9.54
N THR A 73 -11.69 -4.94 -9.33
CA THR A 73 -10.53 -4.30 -9.97
C THR A 73 -10.44 -4.82 -11.40
N CYS A 74 -11.15 -4.17 -12.33
CA CYS A 74 -10.96 -4.42 -13.76
C CYS A 74 -10.22 -3.24 -14.41
N ILE A 75 -9.08 -3.58 -15.01
CA ILE A 75 -8.12 -2.93 -15.94
C ILE A 75 -8.34 -1.46 -16.40
N ALA A 76 -9.55 -0.90 -16.42
CA ALA A 76 -9.84 0.45 -16.93
C ALA A 76 -10.73 1.32 -16.02
N CYS A 77 -11.28 0.79 -14.92
CA CYS A 77 -12.11 1.54 -13.97
C CYS A 77 -12.03 0.97 -12.56
N VAL A 78 -12.09 1.83 -11.55
CA VAL A 78 -12.58 1.42 -10.22
C VAL A 78 -14.10 1.50 -10.29
N GLU A 79 -14.76 0.41 -10.67
CA GLU A 79 -16.22 0.33 -10.55
C GLU A 79 -16.56 0.00 -9.10
N VAL A 80 -17.06 1.00 -8.37
CA VAL A 80 -17.61 0.80 -7.02
C VAL A 80 -19.11 0.57 -7.21
N VAL A 81 -19.54 -0.69 -7.26
CA VAL A 81 -20.97 -0.99 -7.24
C VAL A 81 -21.42 -0.99 -5.79
N LEU A 82 -22.27 -0.03 -5.43
CA LEU A 82 -22.91 0.08 -4.12
C LEU A 82 -24.29 -0.57 -4.20
N PHE A 83 -24.51 -1.65 -3.46
CA PHE A 83 -25.85 -2.24 -3.33
C PHE A 83 -26.54 -1.74 -2.07
N ASP A 84 -27.81 -1.32 -2.17
CA ASP A 84 -28.72 -1.17 -1.01
C ASP A 84 -29.41 -2.52 -0.69
N GLU A 85 -29.74 -2.76 0.58
CA GLU A 85 -30.43 -4.00 1.02
C GLU A 85 -31.77 -4.22 0.30
N GLU A 86 -32.49 -3.16 -0.03
CA GLU A 86 -33.78 -3.22 -0.77
C GLU A 86 -33.59 -3.44 -2.29
N GLU A 87 -32.53 -2.88 -2.89
CA GLU A 87 -32.23 -3.00 -4.33
C GLU A 87 -31.76 -4.42 -4.70
N LEU A 88 -31.17 -5.13 -3.74
CA LEU A 88 -30.85 -6.56 -3.79
C LEU A 88 -32.10 -7.47 -3.79
N LEU A 89 -33.22 -7.00 -3.24
CA LEU A 89 -34.50 -7.71 -3.22
C LEU A 89 -35.31 -7.45 -4.50
N GLU A 90 -35.22 -6.25 -5.09
CA GLU A 90 -35.96 -5.85 -6.29
C GLU A 90 -35.32 -6.30 -7.61
N THR A 91 -33.99 -6.46 -7.70
CA THR A 91 -33.28 -6.89 -8.92
C THR A 91 -33.53 -8.34 -9.35
N GLY A 92 -34.49 -9.04 -8.74
CA GLY A 92 -35.06 -10.26 -9.33
C GLY A 92 -34.10 -11.44 -9.41
N LEU A 93 -33.02 -11.48 -8.61
CA LEU A 93 -32.30 -12.72 -8.30
C LEU A 93 -33.10 -13.51 -7.25
N ARG A 94 -34.27 -14.00 -7.66
CA ARG A 94 -34.98 -15.07 -6.94
C ARG A 94 -34.11 -16.32 -6.93
N THR A 95 -33.28 -16.47 -5.91
CA THR A 95 -33.01 -17.71 -5.16
C THR A 95 -31.92 -17.42 -4.14
N PHE A 96 -32.34 -16.99 -2.94
CA PHE A 96 -31.51 -17.01 -1.72
C PHE A 96 -31.20 -18.44 -1.22
N ASP A 97 -31.50 -19.47 -2.01
CA ASP A 97 -31.13 -20.87 -1.78
C ASP A 97 -29.82 -21.29 -2.49
N ASN A 98 -29.18 -20.40 -3.26
CA ASN A 98 -27.93 -20.70 -3.98
C ASN A 98 -26.67 -20.06 -3.37
N LEU A 99 -26.65 -19.87 -2.05
CA LEU A 99 -25.40 -19.68 -1.26
C LEU A 99 -24.46 -20.91 -1.36
N LYS A 100 -24.91 -22.01 -1.95
CA LYS A 100 -24.06 -23.16 -2.32
C LYS A 100 -23.19 -22.94 -3.56
N PHE A 101 -23.48 -21.95 -4.41
CA PHE A 101 -22.68 -21.71 -5.63
C PHE A 101 -21.47 -20.78 -5.39
N TRP A 102 -21.51 -19.95 -4.34
CA TRP A 102 -20.41 -19.04 -3.94
C TRP A 102 -19.43 -19.65 -2.93
N ASN A 103 -19.75 -20.80 -2.35
CA ASN A 103 -18.82 -21.60 -1.54
C ASN A 103 -17.63 -22.17 -2.35
N ASN A 104 -17.51 -21.84 -3.64
CA ASN A 104 -16.47 -22.37 -4.53
C ASN A 104 -15.41 -21.35 -4.99
N ILE A 105 -15.39 -20.11 -4.48
CA ILE A 105 -14.34 -19.13 -4.80
C ILE A 105 -13.67 -18.67 -3.50
N GLY A 106 -12.65 -19.43 -3.07
CA GLY A 106 -12.21 -19.53 -1.68
C GLY A 106 -11.19 -18.51 -1.15
N PHE A 107 -11.38 -17.21 -1.36
CA PHE A 107 -10.59 -16.18 -0.65
C PHE A 107 -11.43 -14.94 -0.28
N GLU A 108 -11.40 -14.52 0.99
CA GLU A 108 -12.09 -13.32 1.50
C GLU A 108 -11.09 -12.25 1.95
N GLN A 109 -11.15 -11.05 1.35
CA GLN A 109 -10.32 -9.90 1.73
C GLN A 109 -11.17 -8.72 2.19
N TRP A 110 -10.88 -8.21 3.39
CA TRP A 110 -11.57 -7.07 3.98
C TRP A 110 -10.64 -5.86 4.05
N PHE A 111 -11.09 -4.70 3.56
CA PHE A 111 -10.35 -3.45 3.66
C PHE A 111 -10.98 -2.50 4.69
N LEU A 112 -10.23 -2.17 5.74
CA LEU A 112 -10.67 -1.30 6.84
C LEU A 112 -9.72 -0.11 6.99
N ARG A 113 -10.24 1.04 7.42
CA ARG A 113 -9.44 2.26 7.56
C ARG A 113 -9.39 2.74 9.01
N VAL A 114 -8.22 3.24 9.41
CA VAL A 114 -8.08 4.01 10.65
C VAL A 114 -8.23 5.48 10.33
N THR A 115 -9.33 6.08 10.78
CA THR A 115 -9.57 7.51 10.59
C THR A 115 -8.91 8.30 11.71
N ARG A 116 -7.95 9.16 11.33
CA ARG A 116 -7.38 10.17 12.23
C ARG A 116 -8.34 11.37 12.32
N PRO A 117 -8.71 11.83 13.52
CA PRO A 117 -9.48 13.07 13.67
C PRO A 117 -8.74 14.27 13.04
N LYS A 118 -9.44 15.10 12.26
CA LYS A 118 -8.92 16.32 11.62
C LYS A 118 -9.65 17.56 12.16
N GLY A 119 -8.99 18.72 12.12
CA GLY A 119 -9.55 20.02 12.53
C GLY A 119 -9.36 20.37 14.02
N GLY A 120 -9.31 21.68 14.31
CA GLY A 120 -9.18 22.22 15.67
C GLY A 120 -7.88 21.81 16.38
N ILE A 121 -7.98 21.45 17.66
CA ILE A 121 -6.83 21.03 18.50
C ILE A 121 -6.12 19.78 17.91
N ASN A 122 -6.83 18.95 17.13
CA ASN A 122 -6.26 17.74 16.54
C ASN A 122 -5.16 18.03 15.49
N GLU A 123 -5.17 19.20 14.85
CA GLU A 123 -4.09 19.61 13.95
C GLU A 123 -2.80 19.93 14.73
N TRP A 124 -2.95 20.61 15.86
CA TRP A 124 -1.84 20.89 16.77
C TRP A 124 -1.27 19.62 17.42
N LEU A 125 -2.14 18.63 17.67
CA LEU A 125 -1.78 17.34 18.27
C LEU A 125 -1.50 16.22 17.25
N HIS A 126 -1.30 16.50 15.95
CA HIS A 126 -1.11 15.48 14.92
C HIS A 126 0.07 14.51 15.15
N TRP A 127 0.97 14.85 16.07
CA TRP A 127 2.10 14.03 16.52
C TRP A 127 1.67 12.89 17.46
N LEU A 128 0.49 12.99 18.09
CA LEU A 128 -0.07 12.03 19.03
C LEU A 128 -0.55 10.75 18.30
N PRO A 129 -0.36 9.54 18.86
CA PRO A 129 -0.91 8.32 18.28
C PRO A 129 -2.45 8.33 18.24
N VAL A 130 -3.07 7.72 17.23
CA VAL A 130 -4.54 7.78 17.03
C VAL A 130 -5.33 7.25 18.23
N GLY A 131 -4.85 6.18 18.89
CA GLY A 131 -5.48 5.66 20.10
C GLY A 131 -5.57 6.70 21.23
N PHE A 132 -4.58 7.60 21.33
CA PHE A 132 -4.62 8.71 22.27
C PHE A 132 -5.52 9.85 21.78
N HIS A 133 -5.58 10.12 20.48
CA HIS A 133 -6.56 11.07 19.94
C HIS A 133 -7.99 10.65 20.27
N LYS A 134 -8.33 9.36 20.08
CA LYS A 134 -9.67 8.85 20.41
C LYS A 134 -9.99 8.96 21.89
N LYS A 135 -9.01 8.69 22.77
CA LYS A 135 -9.16 8.87 24.21
C LYS A 135 -9.31 10.35 24.58
N LEU A 136 -8.51 11.23 23.99
CA LEU A 136 -8.58 12.66 24.23
C LEU A 136 -9.90 13.25 23.72
N ASP A 137 -10.35 12.86 22.53
CA ASP A 137 -11.65 13.26 21.98
C ASP A 137 -12.79 12.76 22.88
N PHE A 138 -12.72 11.52 23.37
CA PHE A 138 -13.68 11.00 24.34
C PHE A 138 -13.68 11.81 25.64
N ILE A 139 -12.51 12.14 26.19
CA ILE A 139 -12.36 12.96 27.41
C ILE A 139 -12.88 14.39 27.17
N LEU A 140 -12.52 15.02 26.05
CA LEU A 140 -12.97 16.36 25.69
C LEU A 140 -14.48 16.41 25.47
N ARG A 141 -15.05 15.39 24.80
CA ARG A 141 -16.51 15.25 24.67
C ARG A 141 -17.18 15.07 26.03
N HIS A 142 -16.60 14.25 26.92
CA HIS A 142 -17.12 14.08 28.28
C HIS A 142 -17.05 15.37 29.09
N LEU A 143 -15.91 16.05 29.09
CA LEU A 143 -15.73 17.35 29.75
C LEU A 143 -16.67 18.41 29.17
N TYR A 144 -16.88 18.42 27.86
CA TYR A 144 -17.81 19.33 27.19
C TYR A 144 -19.26 19.00 27.54
N LEU A 145 -19.67 17.73 27.53
CA LEU A 145 -20.99 17.30 28.01
C LEU A 145 -21.21 17.68 29.47
N TYR A 146 -20.20 17.49 30.31
CA TYR A 146 -20.22 17.83 31.73
C TYR A 146 -20.33 19.35 31.93
N SER A 147 -19.59 20.14 31.15
CA SER A 147 -19.70 21.60 31.14
C SER A 147 -21.08 22.08 30.66
N ARG A 148 -21.71 21.36 29.71
CA ARG A 148 -23.05 21.66 29.18
C ARG A 148 -24.18 21.26 30.12
N LEU A 149 -23.95 20.27 30.99
CA LEU A 149 -24.84 19.88 32.08
C LEU A 149 -24.74 20.85 33.27
N MET A 150 -23.57 21.42 33.53
CA MET A 150 -23.33 22.35 34.64
C MET A 150 -23.64 23.82 34.31
N LEU A 151 -23.50 24.23 33.04
CA LEU A 151 -23.80 25.59 32.57
C LEU A 151 -25.06 25.54 31.70
N GLY A 152 -26.21 25.83 32.30
CA GLY A 152 -27.50 25.91 31.63
C GLY A 152 -27.42 26.68 30.30
N SER A 153 -28.01 26.07 29.27
CA SER A 153 -28.20 26.53 27.89
C SER A 153 -27.74 27.97 27.56
N LYS A 154 -26.60 28.09 26.89
CA LYS A 154 -26.41 29.10 25.84
C LYS A 154 -25.85 28.43 24.60
N GLN A 155 -26.63 28.46 23.52
CA GLN A 155 -26.26 28.01 22.18
C GLN A 155 -24.99 28.78 21.75
N SER A 156 -23.84 28.10 21.77
CA SER A 156 -22.60 28.64 21.21
C SER A 156 -22.29 27.85 19.95
N LYS A 157 -22.27 28.56 18.82
CA LYS A 157 -21.90 28.07 17.49
C LYS A 157 -20.44 27.56 17.52
N TYR A 158 -20.24 26.30 17.89
CA TYR A 158 -19.12 25.55 17.35
C TYR A 158 -19.56 25.02 16.00
N ILE A 159 -18.94 25.60 14.96
CA ILE A 159 -19.09 25.25 13.57
C ILE A 159 -18.86 23.74 13.42
N ALA A 160 -19.94 23.01 13.14
CA ALA A 160 -19.84 21.74 12.45
C ALA A 160 -19.20 22.06 11.10
N SER A 161 -17.91 21.72 10.95
CA SER A 161 -17.29 21.67 9.64
C SER A 161 -17.89 20.44 8.93
N GLU A 162 -19.06 20.61 8.35
CA GLU A 162 -19.50 19.80 7.22
C GLU A 162 -18.42 19.97 6.16
N ASN A 163 -17.60 18.93 6.00
CA ASN A 163 -16.62 18.90 4.92
C ASN A 163 -17.38 18.87 3.61
N GLY A 164 -17.32 19.98 2.89
CA GLY A 164 -17.79 20.09 1.52
C GLY A 164 -17.10 19.09 0.59
N GLY A 165 -17.90 18.54 -0.32
CA GLY A 165 -17.57 18.38 -1.72
C GLY A 165 -16.31 17.59 -2.07
N SER A 166 -16.30 16.28 -1.83
CA SER A 166 -15.71 15.34 -2.78
C SER A 166 -16.59 14.09 -2.82
N VAL A 167 -17.33 13.94 -3.91
CA VAL A 167 -18.13 12.74 -4.19
C VAL A 167 -17.18 11.53 -4.23
N GLY A 168 -17.45 10.55 -3.35
CA GLY A 168 -16.77 9.25 -3.31
C GLY A 168 -15.55 9.17 -2.38
N LEU A 169 -15.75 8.76 -1.11
CA LEU A 169 -14.77 8.11 -0.19
C LEU A 169 -15.21 8.13 1.30
N SER A 170 -16.39 8.64 1.64
CA SER A 170 -16.96 8.66 2.99
C SER A 170 -17.48 7.29 3.50
N SER A 171 -17.31 6.22 2.72
CA SER A 171 -17.98 4.92 2.92
C SER A 171 -17.13 3.79 3.50
N ILE A 172 -15.86 3.99 3.87
CA ILE A 172 -15.01 2.91 4.40
C ILE A 172 -15.23 2.73 5.91
N LEU A 173 -15.52 1.50 6.37
CA LEU A 173 -15.64 1.18 7.79
C LEU A 173 -14.36 1.51 8.56
N GLU A 174 -14.58 2.13 9.72
CA GLU A 174 -13.54 2.34 10.71
C GLU A 174 -13.12 0.97 11.28
N ALA A 175 -11.81 0.71 11.33
CA ALA A 175 -11.30 -0.53 11.89
C ALA A 175 -11.70 -0.66 13.37
N ASP A 176 -12.58 -1.63 13.67
CA ASP A 176 -12.98 -1.97 15.03
C ASP A 176 -12.30 -3.25 15.51
N VAL A 177 -11.54 -3.13 16.60
CA VAL A 177 -10.77 -4.23 17.16
C VAL A 177 -11.69 -5.36 17.63
N LYS A 178 -12.84 -5.04 18.24
CA LYS A 178 -13.74 -6.06 18.80
C LYS A 178 -14.37 -6.89 17.69
N SER A 179 -14.89 -6.24 16.66
CA SER A 179 -15.46 -6.89 15.49
C SER A 179 -14.45 -7.81 14.79
N ILE A 180 -13.23 -7.33 14.52
CA ILE A 180 -12.19 -8.16 13.87
C ILE A 180 -11.81 -9.37 14.75
N VAL A 181 -11.70 -9.18 16.07
CA VAL A 181 -11.39 -10.28 17.00
C VAL A 181 -12.52 -11.29 17.09
N SER A 182 -13.78 -10.84 17.16
CA SER A 182 -14.95 -11.73 17.15
C SER A 182 -14.97 -12.54 15.86
N MET A 183 -14.89 -11.86 14.71
CA MET A 183 -14.80 -12.50 13.40
C MET A 183 -13.69 -13.55 13.36
N ALA A 184 -12.47 -13.19 13.76
CA ALA A 184 -11.32 -14.10 13.72
C ALA A 184 -11.52 -15.37 14.57
N ARG A 185 -12.20 -15.26 15.72
CA ARG A 185 -12.47 -16.38 16.64
C ARG A 185 -13.66 -17.21 16.20
N ASP A 186 -14.80 -16.56 15.96
CA ASP A 186 -16.09 -17.19 15.73
C ASP A 186 -16.12 -18.01 14.44
N THR A 187 -15.28 -17.62 13.47
CA THR A 187 -15.18 -18.29 12.17
C THR A 187 -13.90 -19.10 11.98
N TYR A 188 -13.06 -19.23 13.00
CA TYR A 188 -11.75 -19.90 12.90
C TYR A 188 -11.88 -21.36 12.41
N GLU A 189 -12.82 -22.10 13.00
CA GLU A 189 -13.06 -23.52 12.66
C GLU A 189 -13.44 -23.72 11.19
N LYS A 190 -14.20 -22.76 10.64
CA LYS A 190 -14.73 -22.81 9.27
C LYS A 190 -13.73 -22.27 8.25
N ASP A 191 -13.21 -21.08 8.52
CA ASP A 191 -12.50 -20.25 7.53
C ASP A 191 -10.98 -20.19 7.79
N GLY A 192 -10.52 -20.81 8.88
CA GLY A 192 -9.12 -20.89 9.26
C GLY A 192 -8.54 -19.57 9.83
N PRO A 193 -7.20 -19.53 10.00
CA PRO A 193 -6.48 -18.38 10.50
C PRO A 193 -6.63 -17.15 9.60
N LEU A 194 -6.59 -15.98 10.25
CA LEU A 194 -6.71 -14.68 9.60
C LEU A 194 -5.36 -13.95 9.56
N VAL A 195 -4.93 -13.51 8.38
CA VAL A 195 -3.78 -12.61 8.26
C VAL A 195 -4.24 -11.16 8.35
N VAL A 196 -3.63 -10.36 9.23
CA VAL A 196 -3.89 -8.93 9.35
C VAL A 196 -2.68 -8.17 8.83
N ILE A 197 -2.87 -7.35 7.79
CA ILE A 197 -1.81 -6.54 7.18
C ILE A 197 -2.11 -5.07 7.45
N ALA A 198 -1.28 -4.44 8.27
CA ALA A 198 -1.44 -3.06 8.67
C ALA A 198 -0.23 -2.24 8.24
N CYS A 199 -0.41 -0.98 7.80
CA CYS A 199 0.73 -0.15 7.38
C CYS A 199 0.70 1.26 7.98
N GLY A 200 1.87 1.66 8.49
CA GLY A 200 2.13 3.00 8.99
C GLY A 200 1.72 3.22 10.44
N ARG A 201 2.03 4.41 10.94
CA ARG A 201 1.94 4.76 12.37
C ARG A 201 0.53 4.65 12.95
N ASP A 202 -0.48 5.00 12.17
CA ASP A 202 -1.85 5.15 12.67
C ASP A 202 -2.52 3.80 12.94
N THR A 203 -2.04 2.73 12.30
CA THR A 203 -2.57 1.37 12.44
C THR A 203 -1.98 0.61 13.62
N VAL A 204 -0.82 1.04 14.14
CA VAL A 204 -0.01 0.37 15.18
C VAL A 204 -0.86 -0.05 16.39
N SER A 205 -1.71 0.85 16.91
CA SER A 205 -2.51 0.56 18.09
C SER A 205 -3.58 -0.51 17.84
N ILE A 206 -4.18 -0.52 16.66
CA ILE A 206 -5.25 -1.45 16.29
C ILE A 206 -4.65 -2.83 16.01
N ALA A 207 -3.64 -2.88 15.14
CA ALA A 207 -2.94 -4.11 14.79
C ALA A 207 -2.36 -4.82 16.02
N SER A 208 -1.71 -4.08 16.92
CA SER A 208 -1.22 -4.65 18.18
C SER A 208 -2.33 -5.13 19.10
N SER A 209 -3.49 -4.47 19.13
CA SER A 209 -4.60 -4.89 19.98
C SER A 209 -5.24 -6.17 19.47
N ILE A 210 -5.38 -6.32 18.14
CA ILE A 210 -5.85 -7.54 17.51
C ILE A 210 -4.89 -8.69 17.82
N ARG A 211 -3.58 -8.48 17.65
CA ARG A 211 -2.56 -9.49 18.00
C ARG A 211 -2.69 -9.99 19.44
N ARG A 212 -2.84 -9.05 20.38
CA ARG A 212 -2.95 -9.36 21.81
C ARG A 212 -4.23 -10.13 22.15
N LEU A 213 -5.34 -9.83 21.47
CA LEU A 213 -6.65 -10.38 21.80
C LEU A 213 -6.95 -11.69 21.05
N ALA A 214 -6.33 -11.97 19.92
CA ALA A 214 -6.61 -13.16 19.11
C ALA A 214 -5.32 -13.86 18.62
N SER A 215 -4.30 -13.96 19.47
CA SER A 215 -2.96 -14.46 19.10
C SER A 215 -2.97 -15.85 18.44
N GLU A 216 -3.92 -16.70 18.83
CA GLU A 216 -4.07 -18.07 18.33
C GLU A 216 -4.79 -18.14 16.98
N ASN A 217 -5.54 -17.09 16.60
CA ASN A 217 -6.36 -17.10 15.39
C ASN A 217 -5.84 -16.14 14.31
N VAL A 218 -4.94 -15.22 14.67
CA VAL A 218 -4.43 -14.17 13.77
C VAL A 218 -2.92 -14.19 13.58
N PHE A 219 -2.47 -13.82 12.38
CA PHE A 219 -1.08 -13.45 12.10
C PHE A 219 -1.01 -11.97 11.72
N VAL A 220 -0.40 -11.13 12.55
CA VAL A 220 -0.36 -9.67 12.37
C VAL A 220 0.97 -9.21 11.78
N VAL A 221 0.92 -8.75 10.55
CA VAL A 221 2.02 -8.10 9.84
C VAL A 221 1.87 -6.58 9.93
N GLN A 222 2.86 -5.89 10.47
CA GLN A 222 2.93 -4.44 10.48
C GLN A 222 4.01 -3.96 9.51
N ILE A 223 3.61 -3.21 8.49
CA ILE A 223 4.47 -2.57 7.51
C ILE A 223 4.85 -1.16 7.99
N GLN A 224 6.10 -0.77 7.77
CA GLN A 224 6.81 0.38 8.35
C GLN A 224 7.11 0.22 9.83
N HIS A 225 8.25 0.74 10.29
CA HIS A 225 8.67 0.59 11.66
C HIS A 225 7.64 1.22 12.63
N PRO A 226 7.08 0.45 13.60
CA PRO A 226 5.96 0.90 14.43
C PRO A 226 6.34 1.91 15.51
N ARG A 227 7.64 2.18 15.68
CA ARG A 227 8.22 3.09 16.71
C ARG A 227 7.73 2.74 18.13
N SER A 228 7.49 1.44 18.36
CA SER A 228 7.06 0.83 19.61
C SER A 228 7.67 -0.57 19.72
N HIS A 229 7.48 -1.26 20.85
CA HIS A 229 8.00 -2.61 21.05
C HIS A 229 7.55 -3.57 19.95
N LEU A 230 8.52 -4.28 19.36
CA LEU A 230 8.30 -5.09 18.15
C LEU A 230 7.56 -6.39 18.45
N ASN A 231 7.65 -6.93 19.68
CA ASN A 231 6.93 -8.13 20.13
C ASN A 231 5.39 -7.99 20.15
N ARG A 232 4.88 -6.79 19.85
CA ARG A 232 3.45 -6.50 19.72
C ARG A 232 2.85 -6.97 18.39
N PHE A 233 3.68 -7.49 17.49
CA PHE A 233 3.34 -7.93 16.14
C PHE A 233 3.99 -9.29 15.89
N ASP A 234 3.42 -10.07 14.96
CA ASP A 234 4.02 -11.34 14.54
C ASP A 234 5.19 -11.14 13.60
N MET A 235 5.08 -10.12 12.75
CA MET A 235 6.14 -9.74 11.84
C MET A 235 6.09 -8.24 11.60
N VAL A 236 7.26 -7.62 11.54
CA VAL A 236 7.42 -6.21 11.16
C VAL A 236 8.19 -6.16 9.84
N ILE A 237 7.60 -5.61 8.79
CA ILE A 237 8.30 -5.37 7.52
C ILE A 237 8.60 -3.88 7.44
N THR A 238 9.87 -3.51 7.34
CA THR A 238 10.25 -2.10 7.36
C THR A 238 11.45 -1.82 6.47
N PRO A 239 11.50 -0.65 5.81
CA PRO A 239 12.69 -0.25 5.06
C PRO A 239 13.93 -0.15 5.95
N ARG A 240 15.10 -0.48 5.41
CA ARG A 240 16.40 -0.37 6.10
C ARG A 240 16.65 1.04 6.63
N HIS A 241 16.30 2.05 5.84
CA HIS A 241 16.49 3.44 6.21
C HIS A 241 15.71 3.87 7.45
N ASP A 242 14.66 3.13 7.85
CA ASP A 242 13.95 3.43 9.08
C ASP A 242 14.78 3.17 10.34
N TYR A 243 15.86 2.37 10.23
CA TYR A 243 16.90 2.12 11.23
C TYR A 243 18.11 3.06 11.14
N TYR A 244 18.11 4.02 10.20
CA TYR A 244 19.14 5.07 10.12
C TYR A 244 19.51 5.70 11.48
N PRO A 245 18.57 5.96 12.42
CA PRO A 245 18.92 6.52 13.74
C PRO A 245 19.95 5.74 14.55
N LEU A 246 20.14 4.45 14.27
CA LEU A 246 21.12 3.61 14.95
C LEU A 246 22.52 3.71 14.36
N THR A 247 22.68 4.28 13.16
CA THR A 247 23.98 4.47 12.52
C THR A 247 24.82 5.50 13.28
N LEU A 248 26.15 5.36 13.20
CA LEU A 248 27.08 6.34 13.78
C LEU A 248 26.83 7.75 13.22
N GLU A 249 26.66 7.84 11.89
CA GLU A 249 26.38 9.09 11.18
C GLU A 249 25.12 9.80 11.71
N ALA A 250 24.04 9.06 12.00
CA ALA A 250 22.84 9.64 12.59
C ALA A 250 23.04 10.07 14.05
N GLN A 251 23.79 9.29 14.83
CA GLN A 251 24.04 9.59 16.24
C GLN A 251 24.90 10.85 16.42
N GLU A 252 25.83 11.11 15.53
CA GLU A 252 26.64 12.35 15.50
C GLU A 252 25.78 13.60 15.24
N GLN A 253 24.73 13.47 14.43
CA GLN A 253 23.80 14.55 14.12
C GLN A 253 22.83 14.89 15.27
N VAL A 254 22.83 14.12 16.37
CA VAL A 254 21.86 14.24 17.46
C VAL A 254 22.58 14.44 18.80
N PRO A 255 22.32 15.55 19.51
CA PRO A 255 22.78 15.75 20.88
C PRO A 255 22.51 14.54 21.78
N ARG A 256 23.53 14.12 22.54
CA ARG A 256 23.51 12.87 23.32
C ARG A 256 22.26 12.69 24.20
N PHE A 257 21.78 13.78 24.81
CA PHE A 257 20.59 13.77 25.67
C PHE A 257 19.27 13.54 24.92
N MET A 258 19.21 13.80 23.60
CA MET A 258 18.02 13.56 22.77
C MET A 258 17.99 12.18 22.11
N ARG A 259 19.13 11.45 22.07
CA ARG A 259 19.23 10.13 21.43
C ARG A 259 18.21 9.13 21.97
N GLY A 260 17.92 9.20 23.28
CA GLY A 260 16.90 8.35 23.92
C GLY A 260 15.47 8.57 23.40
N TRP A 261 15.16 9.70 22.77
CA TRP A 261 13.82 9.97 22.22
C TRP A 261 13.66 9.57 20.76
N ILE A 262 14.76 9.17 20.11
CA ILE A 262 14.75 8.73 18.73
C ILE A 262 14.58 7.21 18.69
N THR A 263 13.62 6.77 17.88
CA THR A 263 13.34 5.35 17.65
C THR A 263 13.72 5.00 16.21
N PRO A 264 14.16 3.76 15.91
CA PRO A 264 14.32 2.63 16.82
C PRO A 264 15.51 2.83 17.77
N ARG A 265 15.51 2.09 18.88
CA ARG A 265 16.63 2.06 19.84
C ARG A 265 17.39 0.73 19.82
N GLU A 266 16.77 -0.30 19.27
CA GLU A 266 17.29 -1.65 19.20
C GLU A 266 17.47 -2.03 17.73
N PRO A 267 18.49 -2.84 17.41
CA PRO A 267 18.65 -3.38 16.08
C PRO A 267 17.45 -4.26 15.68
N PRO A 268 17.29 -4.55 14.38
CA PRO A 268 16.29 -5.50 13.89
C PRO A 268 16.39 -6.85 14.61
N GLN A 269 15.24 -7.43 14.98
CA GLN A 269 15.10 -8.76 15.59
C GLN A 269 14.70 -9.80 14.52
N ASP A 270 14.61 -11.09 14.88
CA ASP A 270 14.34 -12.19 13.93
C ASP A 270 13.02 -12.06 13.17
N HIS A 271 11.98 -11.50 13.80
CA HIS A 271 10.68 -11.26 13.17
C HIS A 271 10.59 -9.93 12.43
N VAL A 272 11.73 -9.28 12.19
CA VAL A 272 11.84 -8.06 11.38
C VAL A 272 12.37 -8.39 9.99
N VAL A 273 11.61 -8.03 8.96
CA VAL A 273 12.03 -8.12 7.56
C VAL A 273 12.45 -6.73 7.08
N LEU A 274 13.70 -6.61 6.64
CA LEU A 274 14.27 -5.37 6.12
C LEU A 274 14.17 -5.29 4.61
N THR A 275 13.54 -4.23 4.11
CA THR A 275 13.41 -3.95 2.67
C THR A 275 14.35 -2.83 2.22
N ALA A 276 14.77 -2.83 0.96
CA ALA A 276 15.48 -1.71 0.34
C ALA A 276 14.51 -0.54 0.07
N GLY A 277 13.39 -0.84 -0.59
CA GLY A 277 12.32 0.09 -0.92
C GLY A 277 11.05 -0.07 -0.07
N ALA A 278 9.98 0.59 -0.52
CA ALA A 278 8.63 0.38 -0.04
C ALA A 278 7.97 -0.79 -0.79
N LEU A 279 7.10 -1.54 -0.10
CA LEU A 279 6.31 -2.57 -0.77
C LEU A 279 5.32 -1.97 -1.78
N HIS A 280 4.98 -2.73 -2.80
CA HIS A 280 4.00 -2.36 -3.83
C HIS A 280 3.55 -3.58 -4.63
N GLY A 281 2.46 -3.43 -5.39
CA GLY A 281 1.86 -4.50 -6.20
C GLY A 281 2.40 -4.62 -7.63
N ILE A 282 3.52 -3.96 -7.96
CA ILE A 282 4.15 -4.06 -9.28
C ILE A 282 4.99 -5.32 -9.35
N ASP A 283 4.64 -6.19 -10.29
CA ASP A 283 5.40 -7.37 -10.70
C ASP A 283 5.35 -7.51 -12.23
N TYR A 284 6.08 -8.50 -12.76
CA TYR A 284 6.15 -8.74 -14.20
C TYR A 284 4.77 -9.00 -14.83
N ALA A 285 3.91 -9.76 -14.16
CA ALA A 285 2.56 -10.07 -14.65
C ALA A 285 1.70 -8.81 -14.74
N THR A 286 1.78 -7.95 -13.73
CA THR A 286 1.07 -6.66 -13.67
C THR A 286 1.58 -5.72 -14.75
N LEU A 287 2.89 -5.58 -14.93
CA LEU A 287 3.47 -4.75 -15.99
C LEU A 287 3.09 -5.23 -17.38
N ARG A 288 3.09 -6.54 -17.65
CA ARG A 288 2.67 -7.10 -18.94
C ARG A 288 1.19 -6.84 -19.24
N LYS A 289 0.33 -6.97 -18.21
CA LYS A 289 -1.10 -6.68 -18.31
C LYS A 289 -1.33 -5.19 -18.58
N SER A 290 -0.61 -4.31 -17.88
CA SER A 290 -0.64 -2.86 -18.11
C SER A 290 -0.09 -2.46 -19.47
N ALA A 291 0.98 -3.11 -19.95
CA ALA A 291 1.50 -2.86 -21.29
C ALA A 291 0.44 -3.11 -22.37
N SER A 292 -0.33 -4.20 -22.21
CA SER A 292 -1.42 -4.56 -23.12
C SER A 292 -2.57 -3.54 -23.05
N ALA A 293 -2.97 -3.15 -21.84
CA ALA A 293 -4.08 -2.22 -21.61
C ALA A 293 -3.81 -0.80 -22.16
N TRP A 294 -2.54 -0.38 -22.17
CA TRP A 294 -2.14 0.95 -22.64
C TRP A 294 -1.41 0.93 -23.99
N HIS A 295 -1.58 -0.15 -24.75
CA HIS A 295 -0.89 -0.33 -26.02
C HIS A 295 -1.21 0.81 -27.00
N ASP A 296 -2.48 1.11 -27.19
CA ASP A 296 -2.92 2.09 -28.21
C ASP A 296 -2.43 3.51 -27.91
N GLU A 297 -2.20 3.84 -26.64
CA GLU A 297 -1.71 5.16 -26.24
C GLU A 297 -0.18 5.28 -26.32
N PHE A 298 0.56 4.25 -25.91
CA PHE A 298 2.02 4.35 -25.78
C PHE A 298 2.81 3.72 -26.92
N ALA A 299 2.24 2.80 -27.70
CA ALA A 299 3.00 2.07 -28.73
C ALA A 299 3.51 2.96 -29.86
N ALA A 300 2.75 4.00 -30.22
CA ALA A 300 3.10 4.93 -31.29
C ALA A 300 4.06 6.06 -30.86
N LEU A 301 4.37 6.17 -29.56
CA LEU A 301 5.21 7.27 -29.08
C LEU A 301 6.67 7.11 -29.52
N PRO A 302 7.30 8.17 -30.03
CA PRO A 302 8.73 8.16 -30.32
C PRO A 302 9.56 7.75 -29.11
N LYS A 303 10.50 6.85 -29.34
CA LYS A 303 11.39 6.29 -28.32
C LYS A 303 12.74 7.02 -28.29
N PRO A 304 13.44 7.06 -27.15
CA PRO A 304 13.05 6.52 -25.84
C PRO A 304 11.97 7.38 -25.16
N LEU A 305 11.06 6.71 -24.43
CA LEU A 305 10.01 7.31 -23.61
C LEU A 305 10.53 7.55 -22.19
N VAL A 306 10.75 8.81 -21.84
CA VAL A 306 11.17 9.21 -20.49
C VAL A 306 9.94 9.53 -19.65
N VAL A 307 9.78 8.82 -18.54
CA VAL A 307 8.68 9.03 -17.59
C VAL A 307 9.19 9.83 -16.39
N VAL A 308 8.56 10.96 -16.12
CA VAL A 308 8.88 11.83 -14.99
C VAL A 308 7.78 11.74 -13.94
N ASN A 309 8.13 11.30 -12.73
CA ASN A 309 7.20 11.22 -11.60
C ASN A 309 7.57 12.23 -10.51
N VAL A 310 6.68 13.18 -10.26
CA VAL A 310 6.89 14.27 -9.30
C VAL A 310 6.06 14.02 -8.04
N GLY A 311 6.75 13.80 -6.93
CA GLY A 311 6.18 13.65 -5.60
C GLY A 311 5.82 14.97 -4.94
N TRP A 312 5.92 15.02 -3.61
CA TRP A 312 5.66 16.22 -2.81
C TRP A 312 6.73 16.41 -1.72
N PRO A 313 7.11 17.67 -1.41
CA PRO A 313 8.09 17.95 -0.38
C PRO A 313 7.76 17.31 0.96
N ARG A 314 8.75 16.67 1.59
CA ARG A 314 8.63 16.10 2.93
C ARG A 314 9.57 16.79 3.91
N ARG A 315 9.35 16.60 5.21
CA ARG A 315 10.14 17.25 6.27
C ARG A 315 11.65 17.10 6.06
N ASN A 316 12.08 15.90 5.67
CA ASN A 316 13.47 15.53 5.47
C ASN A 316 13.87 15.51 3.98
N CYS A 317 13.04 16.05 3.09
CA CYS A 317 13.42 16.32 1.70
C CYS A 317 12.54 17.45 1.18
N ARG A 318 12.96 18.69 1.48
CA ARG A 318 12.16 19.90 1.21
C ARG A 318 12.59 20.50 -0.10
N TYR A 319 11.62 20.82 -0.94
CA TYR A 319 11.85 21.58 -2.16
C TYR A 319 10.65 22.46 -2.50
N GLY A 320 10.82 23.35 -3.46
CA GLY A 320 9.81 24.28 -3.92
C GLY A 320 10.00 24.59 -5.40
N ALA A 321 9.76 25.85 -5.80
CA ALA A 321 9.92 26.27 -7.17
C ALA A 321 11.35 26.07 -7.70
N ASN A 322 12.37 26.12 -6.83
CA ASN A 322 13.77 25.92 -7.22
C ASN A 322 13.99 24.53 -7.84
N LEU A 323 13.57 23.46 -7.17
CA LEU A 323 13.68 22.11 -7.74
C LEU A 323 12.82 21.94 -8.99
N ALA A 324 11.66 22.61 -9.07
CA ALA A 324 10.83 22.58 -10.28
C ALA A 324 11.59 23.20 -11.48
N LYS A 325 12.32 24.28 -11.23
CA LYS A 325 13.18 24.92 -12.22
C LYS A 325 14.38 24.02 -12.58
N GLU A 326 15.08 23.47 -11.59
CA GLU A 326 16.18 22.52 -11.83
C GLU A 326 15.72 21.31 -12.65
N LEU A 327 14.57 20.73 -12.33
CA LEU A 327 13.96 19.64 -13.10
C LEU A 327 13.64 20.07 -14.53
N THR A 328 13.08 21.26 -14.71
CA THR A 328 12.74 21.80 -16.03
C THR A 328 14.00 21.99 -16.87
N ASP A 329 15.01 22.68 -16.33
CA ASP A 329 16.27 22.98 -17.01
C ASP A 329 16.99 21.67 -17.41
N ALA A 330 17.02 20.68 -16.50
CA ALA A 330 17.58 19.36 -16.76
C ALA A 330 16.79 18.58 -17.83
N LEU A 331 15.46 18.61 -17.78
CA LEU A 331 14.62 17.95 -18.80
C LEU A 331 14.81 18.57 -20.17
N LEU A 332 14.78 19.90 -20.28
CA LEU A 332 15.02 20.62 -21.53
C LEU A 332 16.38 20.26 -22.15
N SER A 333 17.41 20.10 -21.31
CA SER A 333 18.76 19.76 -21.75
C SER A 333 18.87 18.34 -22.35
N VAL A 334 18.01 17.41 -21.94
CA VAL A 334 18.03 16.02 -22.43
C VAL A 334 16.99 15.74 -23.52
N LEU A 335 16.15 16.72 -23.88
CA LEU A 335 15.05 16.52 -24.84
C LEU A 335 15.52 16.06 -26.22
N ASP A 336 16.72 16.43 -26.64
CA ASP A 336 17.26 16.02 -27.95
C ASP A 336 17.58 14.53 -28.00
N SER A 337 17.94 13.95 -26.85
CA SER A 337 18.25 12.52 -26.71
C SER A 337 17.03 11.62 -26.45
N CYS A 338 15.84 12.21 -26.22
CA CYS A 338 14.62 11.46 -26.01
C CYS A 338 13.57 11.67 -27.11
N GLY A 339 12.73 10.65 -27.32
CA GLY A 339 11.64 10.71 -28.29
C GLY A 339 10.39 11.34 -27.69
N SER A 340 10.06 11.00 -26.44
CA SER A 340 8.87 11.51 -25.75
C SER A 340 9.10 11.59 -24.25
N VAL A 341 8.44 12.57 -23.61
CA VAL A 341 8.42 12.74 -22.16
C VAL A 341 6.98 12.69 -21.66
N ARG A 342 6.75 11.93 -20.58
CA ARG A 342 5.45 11.85 -19.89
C ARG A 342 5.63 12.20 -18.43
N ILE A 343 4.99 13.27 -17.98
CA ILE A 343 5.11 13.79 -16.62
C ILE A 343 3.82 13.50 -15.85
N ALA A 344 3.94 12.82 -14.71
CA ALA A 344 2.84 12.61 -13.77
C ALA A 344 3.15 13.27 -12.43
N LEU A 345 2.20 14.07 -11.94
CA LEU A 345 2.29 14.75 -10.65
C LEU A 345 1.47 13.99 -9.61
N SER A 346 1.97 13.89 -8.39
CA SER A 346 1.16 13.41 -7.28
C SER A 346 0.08 14.43 -6.91
N TYR A 347 -1.09 13.98 -6.43
CA TYR A 347 -2.17 14.85 -5.94
C TYR A 347 -1.75 15.88 -4.87
N ARG A 348 -0.60 15.66 -4.21
CA ARG A 348 -0.06 16.54 -3.16
C ARG A 348 1.10 17.42 -3.63
N THR A 349 1.48 17.34 -4.90
CA THR A 349 2.51 18.20 -5.47
C THR A 349 2.06 19.66 -5.32
N PRO A 350 2.89 20.54 -4.71
CA PRO A 350 2.50 21.93 -4.49
C PRO A 350 2.17 22.65 -5.80
N GLU A 351 1.14 23.49 -5.80
CA GLU A 351 0.70 24.21 -7.00
C GLU A 351 1.81 25.06 -7.63
N LYS A 352 2.69 25.64 -6.80
CA LYS A 352 3.87 26.38 -7.27
C LYS A 352 4.85 25.53 -8.09
N VAL A 353 4.90 24.22 -7.87
CA VAL A 353 5.73 23.29 -8.64
C VAL A 353 5.03 22.95 -9.96
N SER A 354 3.74 22.60 -9.90
CA SER A 354 2.98 22.28 -11.12
C SER A 354 2.94 23.47 -12.08
N ARG A 355 2.69 24.70 -11.59
CA ARG A 355 2.67 25.92 -12.42
C ARG A 355 3.99 26.14 -13.18
N VAL A 356 5.13 25.88 -12.55
CA VAL A 356 6.44 25.99 -13.23
C VAL A 356 6.55 24.95 -14.35
N LEU A 357 6.23 23.69 -14.07
CA LEU A 357 6.30 22.61 -15.06
C LEU A 357 5.39 22.87 -16.26
N PHE A 358 4.14 23.26 -16.02
CA PHE A 358 3.20 23.60 -17.10
C PHE A 358 3.66 24.81 -17.91
N LYS A 359 4.17 25.85 -17.25
CA LYS A 359 4.64 27.07 -17.92
C LYS A 359 5.84 26.82 -18.83
N GLU A 360 6.81 26.03 -18.35
CA GLU A 360 8.09 25.89 -19.03
C GLU A 360 8.14 24.71 -20.01
N LEU A 361 7.34 23.65 -19.79
CA LEU A 361 7.35 22.44 -20.60
C LEU A 361 6.06 22.18 -21.37
N GLY A 362 4.96 22.85 -21.03
CA GLY A 362 3.62 22.55 -21.56
C GLY A 362 3.45 22.74 -23.06
N ASP A 363 4.21 23.68 -23.65
CA ASP A 363 4.15 23.98 -25.08
C ASP A 363 5.11 23.12 -25.93
N ASN A 364 5.89 22.24 -25.29
CA ASN A 364 6.86 21.40 -26.00
C ASN A 364 6.18 20.16 -26.62
N PRO A 365 6.34 19.91 -27.94
CA PRO A 365 5.64 18.82 -28.62
C PRO A 365 6.06 17.41 -28.18
N LYS A 366 7.24 17.25 -27.56
CA LYS A 366 7.70 15.95 -27.02
C LYS A 366 7.13 15.68 -25.62
N VAL A 367 6.67 16.71 -24.91
CA VAL A 367 6.30 16.61 -23.49
C VAL A 367 4.77 16.56 -23.36
N PHE A 368 4.29 15.64 -22.54
CA PHE A 368 2.91 15.63 -22.08
C PHE A 368 2.87 15.56 -20.56
N ILE A 369 2.15 16.49 -19.95
CA ILE A 369 1.96 16.58 -18.50
C ILE A 369 0.55 16.12 -18.18
N TRP A 370 0.44 15.01 -17.46
CA TRP A 370 -0.84 14.50 -17.00
C TRP A 370 -1.47 15.48 -16.00
N ASN A 371 -2.73 15.82 -16.26
CA ASN A 371 -3.50 16.85 -15.55
C ASN A 371 -4.37 16.28 -14.41
N GLY A 372 -4.22 14.99 -14.07
CA GLY A 372 -4.99 14.36 -13.00
C GLY A 372 -6.31 13.73 -13.42
N GLN A 373 -6.65 13.73 -14.72
CA GLN A 373 -7.88 13.12 -15.24
C GLN A 373 -7.77 11.59 -15.32
N GLU A 374 -8.87 10.88 -15.10
CA GLU A 374 -8.92 9.42 -15.29
C GLU A 374 -9.07 9.05 -16.78
N PRO A 375 -8.55 7.88 -17.21
CA PRO A 375 -7.81 6.90 -16.40
C PRO A 375 -6.38 7.38 -16.08
N ASN A 376 -5.91 7.09 -14.87
CA ASN A 376 -4.55 7.42 -14.46
C ASN A 376 -3.48 6.62 -15.25
N PRO A 377 -2.58 7.28 -16.01
CA PRO A 377 -1.62 6.62 -16.89
C PRO A 377 -0.42 6.00 -16.17
N TYR A 378 -0.33 6.11 -14.84
CA TYR A 378 0.84 5.70 -14.06
C TYR A 378 1.30 4.26 -14.32
N MET A 379 0.36 3.30 -14.39
CA MET A 379 0.72 1.90 -14.68
C MET A 379 1.16 1.69 -16.13
N GLY A 380 0.59 2.45 -17.07
CA GLY A 380 1.05 2.48 -18.46
C GLY A 380 2.45 3.08 -18.58
N HIS A 381 2.73 4.17 -17.87
CA HIS A 381 4.05 4.78 -17.77
C HIS A 381 5.10 3.78 -17.27
N LEU A 382 4.83 3.05 -16.18
CA LEU A 382 5.76 2.03 -15.67
C LEU A 382 6.01 0.90 -16.66
N ALA A 383 4.96 0.46 -17.37
CA ALA A 383 5.07 -0.62 -18.35
C ALA A 383 5.86 -0.19 -19.60
N TRP A 384 5.59 1.00 -20.13
CA TRP A 384 6.10 1.47 -21.43
C TRP A 384 7.31 2.39 -21.36
N GLY A 385 7.57 3.04 -20.24
CA GLY A 385 8.70 3.97 -20.08
C GLY A 385 10.04 3.25 -20.27
N ASP A 386 10.98 3.87 -20.97
CA ASP A 386 12.32 3.32 -21.22
C ASP A 386 13.34 3.85 -20.20
N ALA A 387 13.06 5.02 -19.61
CA ALA A 387 13.81 5.58 -18.49
C ALA A 387 12.85 6.36 -17.56
N PHE A 388 13.20 6.44 -16.29
CA PHE A 388 12.42 7.14 -15.26
C PHE A 388 13.23 8.26 -14.62
N VAL A 389 12.60 9.42 -14.43
CA VAL A 389 13.12 10.51 -13.60
C VAL A 389 12.15 10.69 -12.44
N VAL A 390 12.61 10.55 -11.21
CA VAL A 390 11.75 10.61 -10.02
C VAL A 390 12.28 11.60 -9.00
N THR A 391 11.40 12.40 -8.40
CA THR A 391 11.84 13.31 -7.33
C THR A 391 12.21 12.55 -6.05
N ALA A 392 13.25 13.03 -5.39
CA ALA A 392 13.90 12.35 -4.27
C ALA A 392 13.05 12.19 -3.00
N ASP A 393 11.92 12.87 -2.86
CA ASP A 393 11.07 12.77 -1.68
C ASP A 393 10.35 11.42 -1.55
N SER A 394 10.05 10.77 -2.68
CA SER A 394 9.09 9.67 -2.73
C SER A 394 9.77 8.31 -2.79
N VAL A 395 9.89 7.70 -1.61
CA VAL A 395 10.34 6.30 -1.48
C VAL A 395 9.48 5.35 -2.32
N SER A 396 8.15 5.54 -2.35
CA SER A 396 7.24 4.67 -3.10
C SER A 396 7.48 4.77 -4.61
N LEU A 397 7.45 5.98 -5.19
CA LEU A 397 7.61 6.16 -6.64
C LEU A 397 8.97 5.63 -7.13
N ILE A 398 10.03 5.82 -6.33
CA ILE A 398 11.35 5.30 -6.66
C ILE A 398 11.38 3.78 -6.57
N SER A 399 10.80 3.18 -5.52
CA SER A 399 10.75 1.72 -5.37
C SER A 399 9.97 1.05 -6.50
N GLU A 400 8.86 1.66 -6.89
CA GLU A 400 7.99 1.24 -7.98
C GLU A 400 8.72 1.31 -9.34
N ALA A 401 9.41 2.41 -9.63
CA ALA A 401 10.23 2.54 -10.84
C ALA A 401 11.41 1.56 -10.85
N CYS A 402 12.07 1.35 -9.70
CA CYS A 402 13.16 0.39 -9.56
C CYS A 402 12.73 -1.07 -9.76
N SER A 403 11.44 -1.36 -9.69
CA SER A 403 10.91 -2.71 -9.92
C SER A 403 10.70 -3.02 -11.41
N THR A 404 10.96 -2.05 -12.29
CA THR A 404 10.95 -2.27 -13.74
C THR A 404 12.28 -2.84 -14.26
N GLY A 405 13.38 -2.67 -13.52
CA GLY A 405 14.73 -3.00 -13.97
C GLY A 405 15.30 -2.07 -15.05
N LYS A 406 14.60 -0.97 -15.36
CA LYS A 406 14.98 0.03 -16.36
C LYS A 406 15.69 1.22 -15.71
N PRO A 407 16.42 2.07 -16.46
CA PRO A 407 17.08 3.25 -15.94
C PRO A 407 16.19 4.10 -15.03
N VAL A 408 16.64 4.34 -13.79
CA VAL A 408 15.99 5.24 -12.84
C VAL A 408 16.97 6.32 -12.42
N TYR A 409 16.59 7.56 -12.70
CA TYR A 409 17.29 8.76 -12.29
C TYR A 409 16.52 9.47 -11.18
N VAL A 410 17.25 10.05 -10.24
CA VAL A 410 16.69 10.76 -9.09
C VAL A 410 17.17 12.20 -9.08
N ILE A 411 16.23 13.14 -8.98
CA ILE A 411 16.52 14.57 -8.84
C ILE A 411 16.19 15.09 -7.43
N GLY A 412 17.04 15.99 -6.92
CA GLY A 412 16.83 16.65 -5.63
C GLY A 412 17.27 15.84 -4.42
N ALA A 413 18.10 14.79 -4.61
CA ALA A 413 18.62 13.97 -3.52
C ALA A 413 19.45 14.78 -2.51
N ASP A 414 20.12 15.84 -2.95
CA ASP A 414 20.92 16.75 -2.10
C ASP A 414 20.07 17.58 -1.14
N HIS A 415 18.76 17.71 -1.41
CA HIS A 415 17.82 18.32 -0.46
C HIS A 415 17.34 17.36 0.61
N CYS A 416 17.60 16.07 0.44
CA CYS A 416 17.19 15.05 1.38
C CYS A 416 18.19 14.96 2.55
N LYS A 417 17.66 14.66 3.73
CA LYS A 417 18.40 14.51 4.98
C LYS A 417 18.01 13.20 5.66
N TRP A 418 18.84 12.76 6.59
CA TRP A 418 18.49 11.68 7.49
C TRP A 418 18.15 10.38 6.73
N LYS A 419 17.18 9.60 7.22
CA LYS A 419 16.71 8.38 6.58
C LYS A 419 16.40 8.48 5.07
N ILE A 420 16.01 9.65 4.55
CA ILE A 420 15.75 9.76 3.11
C ILE A 420 17.08 9.87 2.33
N ALA A 421 18.08 10.56 2.87
CA ALA A 421 19.42 10.56 2.28
C ALA A 421 20.06 9.15 2.34
N ASP A 422 19.88 8.43 3.45
CA ASP A 422 20.33 7.04 3.61
C ASP A 422 19.67 6.09 2.60
N PHE A 423 18.36 6.26 2.35
CA PHE A 423 17.66 5.53 1.30
C PHE A 423 18.30 5.74 -0.09
N HIS A 424 18.56 6.99 -0.48
CA HIS A 424 19.21 7.30 -1.76
C HIS A 424 20.63 6.77 -1.85
N LYS A 425 21.40 6.89 -0.76
CA LYS A 425 22.75 6.30 -0.67
C LYS A 425 22.69 4.79 -0.91
N SER A 426 21.80 4.09 -0.21
CA SER A 426 21.66 2.64 -0.35
C SER A 426 21.26 2.20 -1.76
N LEU A 427 20.35 2.92 -2.43
CA LEU A 427 19.99 2.61 -3.81
C LEU A 427 21.11 2.89 -4.81
N ARG A 428 21.88 3.98 -4.62
CA ARG A 428 23.05 4.29 -5.45
C ARG A 428 24.15 3.24 -5.31
N GLU A 429 24.45 2.82 -4.07
CA GLU A 429 25.44 1.76 -3.79
C GLU A 429 25.04 0.41 -4.38
N ARG A 430 23.73 0.14 -4.48
CA ARG A 430 23.18 -1.04 -5.19
C ARG A 430 23.23 -0.92 -6.71
N GLY A 431 23.53 0.27 -7.24
CA GLY A 431 23.54 0.54 -8.68
C GLY A 431 22.17 0.54 -9.33
N VAL A 432 21.08 0.74 -8.58
CA VAL A 432 19.69 0.73 -9.11
C VAL A 432 19.12 2.12 -9.38
N VAL A 433 19.84 3.18 -8.98
CA VAL A 433 19.51 4.57 -9.33
C VAL A 433 20.76 5.38 -9.63
N ARG A 434 20.62 6.44 -10.44
CA ARG A 434 21.65 7.46 -10.70
C ARG A 434 21.10 8.87 -10.42
N PRO A 435 21.93 9.87 -10.12
CA PRO A 435 21.45 11.26 -10.09
C PRO A 435 20.98 11.70 -11.48
N PHE A 436 19.95 12.55 -11.54
CA PHE A 436 19.56 13.26 -12.76
C PHE A 436 20.14 14.66 -12.73
N THR A 437 21.00 15.00 -13.70
CA THR A 437 21.74 16.27 -13.74
C THR A 437 21.46 17.11 -14.97
N GLY A 438 20.84 16.54 -16.00
CA GLY A 438 20.60 17.18 -17.29
C GLY A 438 21.73 16.98 -18.30
N PHE A 439 22.79 16.26 -17.92
CA PHE A 439 23.91 15.90 -18.80
C PHE A 439 23.83 14.45 -19.32
N GLU A 440 22.79 13.72 -18.92
CA GLU A 440 22.59 12.34 -19.32
C GLU A 440 22.06 12.25 -20.76
N ASP A 441 22.57 11.29 -21.54
CA ASP A 441 22.00 10.91 -22.82
C ASP A 441 20.88 9.87 -22.59
N MET A 442 19.63 10.25 -22.88
CA MET A 442 18.47 9.36 -22.67
C MET A 442 18.40 8.21 -23.68
N SER A 443 19.21 8.24 -24.75
CA SER A 443 19.34 7.11 -25.68
C SER A 443 20.21 5.99 -25.10
N GLU A 444 21.06 6.29 -24.11
CA GLU A 444 21.79 5.28 -23.37
C GLU A 444 20.87 4.53 -22.41
N SER A 445 21.00 3.21 -22.37
CA SER A 445 20.22 2.34 -21.49
C SER A 445 21.11 1.48 -20.62
N TRP A 446 20.64 1.21 -19.40
CA TRP A 446 21.26 0.30 -18.46
C TRP A 446 20.17 -0.46 -17.71
N SER A 447 20.49 -1.67 -17.24
CA SER A 447 19.55 -2.51 -16.51
C SER A 447 20.17 -3.10 -15.27
N TYR A 448 19.32 -3.57 -14.38
CA TYR A 448 19.69 -4.18 -13.10
C TYR A 448 18.61 -5.18 -12.70
N PRO A 449 18.93 -6.15 -11.82
CA PRO A 449 17.91 -7.01 -11.23
C PRO A 449 16.83 -6.15 -10.56
N PRO A 450 15.56 -6.25 -10.98
CA PRO A 450 14.48 -5.45 -10.41
C PRO A 450 14.41 -5.59 -8.89
N LEU A 451 14.11 -4.50 -8.18
CA LEU A 451 13.85 -4.59 -6.75
C LEU A 451 12.61 -5.47 -6.52
N ASN A 452 12.75 -6.47 -5.64
CA ASN A 452 11.71 -7.47 -5.41
C ASN A 452 11.32 -7.57 -3.92
N ASP A 453 11.38 -6.44 -3.21
CA ASP A 453 11.12 -6.33 -1.77
C ASP A 453 9.78 -6.97 -1.35
N THR A 454 8.73 -6.82 -2.17
CA THR A 454 7.40 -7.39 -1.89
C THR A 454 7.39 -8.90 -1.95
N ALA A 455 8.02 -9.51 -2.95
CA ALA A 455 8.07 -10.97 -3.05
C ALA A 455 8.96 -11.56 -1.94
N GLU A 456 10.10 -10.94 -1.65
CA GLU A 456 10.96 -11.33 -0.53
C GLU A 456 10.22 -11.27 0.81
N ALA A 457 9.50 -10.18 1.05
CA ALA A 457 8.67 -10.03 2.25
C ALA A 457 7.56 -11.09 2.31
N ALA A 458 6.88 -11.37 1.19
CA ALA A 458 5.85 -12.40 1.12
C ALA A 458 6.41 -13.80 1.41
N MET A 459 7.62 -14.13 0.91
CA MET A 459 8.31 -15.39 1.23
C MET A 459 8.62 -15.51 2.73
N ARG A 460 9.05 -14.42 3.37
CA ARG A 460 9.28 -14.40 4.83
C ARG A 460 8.00 -14.60 5.63
N VAL A 461 6.91 -13.95 5.21
CA VAL A 461 5.59 -14.17 5.84
C VAL A 461 5.13 -15.62 5.65
N ARG A 462 5.24 -16.19 4.44
CA ARG A 462 4.93 -17.61 4.17
C ARG A 462 5.70 -18.55 5.10
N SER A 463 7.00 -18.30 5.27
CA SER A 463 7.87 -19.10 6.14
C SER A 463 7.45 -19.01 7.61
N ALA A 464 7.08 -17.82 8.08
CA ALA A 464 6.63 -17.61 9.46
C ALA A 464 5.23 -18.19 9.72
N LEU A 465 4.34 -18.18 8.74
CA LEU A 465 3.05 -18.88 8.79
C LEU A 465 3.28 -20.41 8.87
N ALA A 466 4.15 -20.95 8.02
CA ALA A 466 4.48 -22.37 8.02
C ALA A 466 5.09 -22.84 9.36
N ALA A 467 5.92 -22.01 10.00
CA ALA A 467 6.45 -22.29 11.34
C ALA A 467 5.36 -22.38 12.43
N ARG A 468 4.16 -21.85 12.18
CA ARG A 468 2.97 -22.03 13.04
C ARG A 468 2.08 -23.20 12.65
N GLY A 469 2.50 -23.99 11.65
CA GLY A 469 1.68 -25.02 11.04
C GLY A 469 0.61 -24.46 10.10
N TRP A 470 0.67 -23.18 9.71
CA TRP A 470 -0.30 -22.57 8.80
C TRP A 470 0.22 -22.55 7.35
N SER A 471 -0.66 -22.81 6.40
CA SER A 471 -0.33 -22.81 4.96
C SER A 471 -1.19 -21.80 4.20
N LEU A 472 -0.61 -21.18 3.16
CA LEU A 472 -1.38 -20.40 2.20
C LEU A 472 -1.77 -21.31 1.05
N ARG A 473 -3.05 -21.30 0.66
CA ARG A 473 -3.51 -22.09 -0.48
C ARG A 473 -2.84 -21.57 -1.76
N SER A 474 -2.15 -22.46 -2.47
CA SER A 474 -1.46 -22.19 -3.74
C SER A 474 -2.42 -22.01 -4.89
#